data_AF-A0A3N0E8F3-F1
#
_entry.id   AF-A0A3N0E8F3-F1
#
_cell.length_a   1.000
_cell.length_b   1.000
_cell.length_c   1.000
_cell.angle_alpha   90.00
_cell.angle_beta   90.00
_cell.angle_gamma   90.00
#
_symmetry.space_group_name_H-M   'P 1'
#
loop_
_entity.id
_entity.type
_entity.pdbx_description
1 polymer ?
#
loop_
_entity_poly.entity_id
_entity_poly.type
_entity_poly.pdbx_seq_one_letter_code
_entity_poly.pdbx_strand_id
1 'polypeptide(L)'
;MEIRKEMSCNGFRFGDKIQKPETMEKKLFEQEFKGYWRERDSKGLPAYSGIFVVQSFYHDRDLGKVSMNDLIYIGKADNINERVRIHEKWYVWKKELKPGEQLCFSCTPVPKEDRERVAAALIRANQPKMNSVYKNTFPFGTTVVNLYGDYPLLKKKIVVENPEDE
;
A
#
# COMPACT_ATOMS: atom_id res chain seq x y z
N MET A 1 -36.01 55.07 28.15
CA MET A 1 -35.92 53.62 28.32
C MET A 1 -37.20 53.07 27.71
N GLU A 2 -37.16 52.42 26.56
CA GLU A 2 -36.56 51.10 26.38
C GLU A 2 -36.10 50.89 24.92
N ILE A 3 -35.03 50.12 24.79
CA ILE A 3 -34.17 50.00 23.61
C ILE A 3 -34.79 49.01 22.62
N ARG A 4 -35.13 49.44 21.41
CA ARG A 4 -35.26 48.54 20.25
C ARG A 4 -33.97 48.59 19.44
N LYS A 5 -33.13 47.57 19.58
CA LYS A 5 -32.00 47.32 18.68
C LYS A 5 -32.55 46.83 17.35
N GLU A 6 -32.47 47.66 16.33
CA GLU A 6 -32.48 47.21 14.95
C GLU A 6 -31.20 46.39 14.71
N MET A 7 -31.35 45.11 14.39
CA MET A 7 -30.27 44.29 13.86
C MET A 7 -30.09 44.65 12.38
N SER A 8 -29.05 45.44 12.10
CA SER A 8 -28.57 45.71 10.75
C SER A 8 -27.74 44.54 10.23
N CYS A 9 -28.07 44.15 9.01
CA CYS A 9 -27.41 43.33 8.00
C CYS A 9 -25.98 42.84 8.25
N ASN A 10 -25.72 41.59 7.85
CA ASN A 10 -24.75 41.35 6.76
C ASN A 10 -24.91 39.97 6.10
N GLY A 11 -25.53 40.00 4.91
CA GLY A 11 -25.11 39.27 3.71
C GLY A 11 -24.80 37.78 3.80
N PHE A 12 -25.85 36.95 3.83
CA PHE A 12 -25.74 35.63 3.22
C PHE A 12 -25.71 35.85 1.70
N ARG A 13 -24.51 35.89 1.10
CA ARG A 13 -24.37 35.86 -0.36
C ARG A 13 -24.69 34.44 -0.81
N PHE A 14 -25.92 34.23 -1.30
CA PHE A 14 -26.27 33.11 -2.17
C PHE A 14 -25.38 33.21 -3.41
N GLY A 15 -24.23 32.56 -3.37
CA GLY A 15 -23.18 32.74 -4.38
C GLY A 15 -21.85 32.07 -4.05
N ASP A 16 -21.69 31.47 -2.86
CA ASP A 16 -20.66 30.46 -2.66
C ASP A 16 -20.98 29.31 -3.62
N LYS A 17 -20.31 29.35 -4.78
CA LYS A 17 -20.20 28.20 -5.67
C LYS A 17 -19.88 27.03 -4.76
N ILE A 18 -20.77 26.04 -4.69
CA ILE A 18 -20.40 24.73 -4.20
C ILE A 18 -19.20 24.37 -5.06
N GLN A 19 -18.00 24.50 -4.49
CA GLN A 19 -16.79 24.01 -5.11
C GLN A 19 -17.09 22.52 -5.27
N LYS A 20 -17.32 22.07 -6.51
CA LYS A 20 -17.37 20.63 -6.76
C LYS A 20 -16.12 20.05 -6.10
N PRO A 21 -16.20 18.96 -5.34
CA PRO A 21 -15.00 18.33 -4.80
C PRO A 21 -14.05 18.17 -5.99
N GLU A 22 -12.82 18.67 -5.85
CA GLU A 22 -11.80 18.47 -6.87
C GLU A 22 -11.68 16.96 -7.05
N THR A 23 -12.17 16.45 -8.18
CA THR A 23 -12.02 15.05 -8.54
C THR A 23 -10.55 14.75 -8.57
N MET A 24 -10.09 13.90 -7.65
CA MET A 24 -8.67 13.60 -7.54
C MET A 24 -8.18 12.95 -8.84
N GLU A 25 -7.01 13.38 -9.32
CA GLU A 25 -6.48 12.96 -10.62
C GLU A 25 -6.34 11.42 -10.74
N LYS A 26 -6.86 10.85 -11.82
CA LYS A 26 -6.64 9.44 -12.18
C LYS A 26 -5.19 9.20 -12.62
N LYS A 27 -4.54 8.18 -12.07
CA LYS A 27 -3.16 7.80 -12.44
C LYS A 27 -3.01 6.31 -12.73
N LEU A 28 -2.05 5.99 -13.59
CA LEU A 28 -1.66 4.64 -13.97
C LEU A 28 -0.19 4.41 -13.60
N PHE A 29 0.08 3.25 -12.99
CA PHE A 29 1.40 2.82 -12.54
C PHE A 29 1.75 1.47 -13.13
N GLU A 30 2.95 1.37 -13.70
CA GLU A 30 3.55 0.15 -14.21
C GLU A 30 4.60 -0.30 -13.18
N GLN A 31 4.41 -1.48 -12.57
CA GLN A 31 5.23 -1.92 -11.45
C GLN A 31 5.80 -3.32 -11.68
N GLU A 32 7.11 -3.38 -11.89
CA GLU A 32 7.86 -4.63 -12.02
C GLU A 32 8.44 -5.03 -10.66
N PHE A 33 7.82 -6.03 -10.03
CA PHE A 33 8.37 -6.64 -8.84
C PHE A 33 9.54 -7.54 -9.21
N LYS A 34 10.65 -7.38 -8.49
CA LYS A 34 11.75 -8.34 -8.43
C LYS A 34 11.68 -9.02 -7.09
N GLY A 35 12.19 -10.24 -6.96
CA GLY A 35 11.86 -10.95 -5.73
C GLY A 35 12.59 -12.22 -5.43
N TYR A 36 12.01 -12.88 -4.41
CA TYR A 36 12.45 -14.10 -3.76
C TYR A 36 13.62 -13.95 -2.78
N TRP A 37 13.82 -12.76 -2.21
CA TRP A 37 14.74 -12.60 -1.08
C TRP A 37 14.17 -13.31 0.13
N ARG A 38 14.80 -14.41 0.53
CA ARG A 38 14.47 -15.11 1.76
C ARG A 38 14.91 -14.31 2.96
N GLU A 39 14.34 -14.60 4.12
CA GLU A 39 14.74 -14.03 5.42
C GLU A 39 16.26 -13.97 5.60
N ARG A 40 16.95 -15.08 5.30
CA ARG A 40 18.42 -15.18 5.42
C ARG A 40 19.19 -14.29 4.44
N ASP A 41 18.58 -13.96 3.30
CA ASP A 41 19.16 -13.18 2.20
C ASP A 41 18.71 -11.70 2.25
N SER A 42 17.93 -11.31 3.28
CA SER A 42 17.32 -9.98 3.41
C SER A 42 18.32 -8.82 3.47
N LYS A 43 19.58 -9.09 3.85
CA LYS A 43 20.67 -8.10 3.80
C LYS A 43 20.97 -7.64 2.37
N GLY A 44 20.64 -8.44 1.36
CA GLY A 44 20.81 -8.14 -0.06
C GLY A 44 19.60 -7.48 -0.72
N LEU A 45 18.60 -7.05 0.06
CA LEU A 45 17.47 -6.29 -0.48
C LEU A 45 17.93 -4.99 -1.15
N PRO A 46 17.20 -4.48 -2.16
CA PRO A 46 17.59 -3.27 -2.87
C PRO A 46 17.54 -2.03 -1.99
N ALA A 47 18.41 -1.06 -2.28
CA ALA A 47 18.53 0.21 -1.55
C ALA A 47 17.79 1.39 -2.23
N TYR A 48 16.79 1.11 -3.07
CA TYR A 48 15.98 2.15 -3.73
C TYR A 48 14.72 2.50 -2.92
N SER A 49 14.10 3.63 -3.27
CA SER A 49 12.74 3.97 -2.82
C SER A 49 11.71 3.10 -3.53
N GLY A 50 10.75 2.56 -2.78
CA GLY A 50 9.67 1.80 -3.39
C GLY A 50 8.82 1.00 -2.42
N ILE A 51 8.19 -0.02 -2.97
CA ILE A 51 7.29 -0.91 -2.25
C ILE A 51 7.99 -2.24 -2.02
N PHE A 52 7.81 -2.80 -0.82
CA PHE A 52 8.18 -4.17 -0.52
C PHE A 52 6.97 -4.94 -0.02
N VAL A 53 6.90 -6.21 -0.38
CA VAL A 53 5.89 -7.15 0.12
C VAL A 53 6.56 -8.22 0.97
N VAL A 54 5.90 -8.60 2.05
CA VAL A 54 6.32 -9.64 2.99
C VAL A 54 5.35 -10.79 2.85
N GLN A 55 5.89 -11.97 2.59
CA GLN A 55 5.11 -13.17 2.33
C GLN A 55 5.68 -14.34 3.14
N SER A 56 4.86 -15.34 3.44
CA SER A 56 5.35 -16.63 3.90
C SER A 56 5.65 -17.54 2.70
N PHE A 57 6.76 -18.26 2.79
CA PHE A 57 7.09 -19.32 1.85
C PHE A 57 7.53 -20.58 2.58
N TYR A 58 7.27 -21.72 1.94
CA TYR A 58 7.75 -23.03 2.34
C TYR A 58 8.60 -23.62 1.22
N HIS A 59 9.72 -24.23 1.57
CA HIS A 59 10.56 -24.96 0.62
C HIS A 59 10.70 -26.41 1.08
N ASP A 60 10.01 -27.28 0.35
CA ASP A 60 10.16 -28.72 0.45
C ASP A 60 11.43 -29.12 -0.28
N ARG A 61 12.48 -29.48 0.47
CA ARG A 61 13.76 -29.85 -0.12
C ARG A 61 13.72 -31.23 -0.76
N ASP A 62 12.91 -32.13 -0.23
CA ASP A 62 12.83 -33.52 -0.68
C ASP A 62 12.08 -33.60 -2.01
N LEU A 63 11.07 -32.73 -2.19
CA LEU A 63 10.29 -32.61 -3.43
C LEU A 63 10.79 -31.49 -4.36
N GLY A 64 11.80 -30.71 -3.95
CA GLY A 64 12.27 -29.54 -4.70
C GLY A 64 11.18 -28.48 -4.94
N LYS A 65 10.17 -28.39 -4.06
CA LYS A 65 8.98 -27.56 -4.27
C LYS A 65 9.02 -26.30 -3.41
N VAL A 66 8.81 -25.15 -4.03
CA VAL A 66 8.61 -23.87 -3.34
C VAL A 66 7.13 -23.50 -3.41
N SER A 67 6.53 -23.17 -2.26
CA SER A 67 5.16 -22.69 -2.15
C SER A 67 5.12 -21.34 -1.47
N MET A 68 4.41 -20.38 -2.06
CA MET A 68 4.09 -19.08 -1.44
C MET A 68 2.69 -19.20 -0.83
N ASN A 69 2.58 -18.95 0.47
CA ASN A 69 1.38 -19.34 1.20
C ASN A 69 0.52 -18.14 1.58
N ASP A 70 1.12 -17.10 2.18
CA ASP A 70 0.35 -15.95 2.68
C ASP A 70 1.00 -14.60 2.37
N LEU A 71 0.17 -13.63 1.98
CA LEU A 71 0.55 -12.22 1.89
C LEU A 71 0.41 -11.56 3.27
N ILE A 72 1.54 -11.40 3.95
CA ILE A 72 1.58 -10.94 5.34
C ILE A 72 1.44 -9.42 5.41
N TYR A 73 2.27 -8.69 4.65
CA TYR A 73 2.36 -7.24 4.76
C TYR A 73 2.82 -6.59 3.45
N ILE A 74 2.36 -5.38 3.20
CA ILE A 74 2.86 -4.50 2.14
C ILE A 74 3.34 -3.22 2.80
N GLY A 75 4.59 -2.86 2.55
CA GLY A 75 5.23 -1.68 3.10
C GLY A 75 5.86 -0.80 2.03
N LYS A 76 6.21 0.41 2.46
CA LYS A 76 6.87 1.43 1.63
C LYS A 76 8.11 1.97 2.34
N ALA A 77 9.12 2.38 1.57
CA ALA A 77 10.36 2.90 2.13
C ALA A 77 11.09 3.83 1.17
N ASP A 78 11.81 4.83 1.71
CA ASP A 78 12.79 5.64 0.95
C ASP A 78 14.02 4.80 0.58
N ASN A 79 14.37 3.85 1.45
CA ASN A 79 15.37 2.82 1.22
C ASN A 79 14.82 1.48 1.76
N ILE A 80 14.51 0.54 0.87
CA ILE A 80 13.90 -0.74 1.25
C ILE A 80 14.83 -1.57 2.14
N ASN A 81 16.12 -1.67 1.81
CA ASN A 81 17.09 -2.43 2.59
C ASN A 81 17.12 -1.97 4.05
N GLU A 82 17.27 -0.67 4.27
CA GLU A 82 17.30 -0.07 5.60
C GLU A 82 15.98 -0.30 6.34
N ARG A 83 14.84 -0.01 5.70
CA ARG A 83 13.52 -0.11 6.33
C ARG A 83 13.20 -1.54 6.76
N VAL A 84 13.50 -2.53 5.93
CA VAL A 84 13.22 -3.94 6.24
C VAL A 84 14.12 -4.43 7.37
N ARG A 85 15.40 -4.04 7.39
CA ARG A 85 16.38 -4.46 8.41
C ARG A 85 15.99 -4.05 9.82
N ILE A 86 15.36 -2.89 9.99
CA ILE A 86 14.98 -2.34 11.30
C ILE A 86 13.46 -2.36 11.53
N HIS A 87 12.70 -3.12 10.73
CA HIS A 87 11.26 -3.03 10.75
C HIS A 87 10.66 -3.50 12.08
N GLU A 88 9.90 -2.65 12.75
CA GLU A 88 9.36 -2.90 14.09
C GLU A 88 8.40 -4.09 14.15
N LYS A 89 7.71 -4.38 13.03
CA LYS A 89 6.78 -5.52 12.90
C LYS A 89 7.45 -6.86 12.59
N TRP A 90 8.78 -6.96 12.52
CA TRP A 90 9.47 -8.20 12.14
C TRP A 90 9.00 -9.42 12.94
N TYR A 91 9.02 -9.31 14.27
CA TYR A 91 8.58 -10.38 15.15
C TYR A 91 7.09 -10.72 14.99
N VAL A 92 6.26 -9.72 14.66
CA VAL A 92 4.84 -9.92 14.39
C VAL A 92 4.64 -10.69 13.09
N TRP A 93 5.38 -10.37 12.02
CA TRP A 93 5.33 -11.13 10.77
C TRP A 93 5.73 -12.60 10.97
N LYS A 94 6.73 -12.86 11.82
CA LYS A 94 7.16 -14.24 12.12
C LYS A 94 6.10 -15.06 12.86
N LYS A 95 5.17 -14.43 13.59
CA LYS A 95 4.07 -15.15 14.26
C LYS A 95 3.02 -15.66 13.28
N GLU A 96 2.95 -15.09 12.07
CA GLU A 96 2.03 -15.54 11.03
C GLU A 96 2.53 -16.80 10.29
N LEU A 97 3.79 -17.21 10.53
CA LEU A 97 4.41 -18.35 9.88
C LEU A 97 3.93 -19.67 10.47
N LYS A 98 3.58 -20.62 9.60
CA LYS A 98 3.35 -22.02 9.99
C LYS A 98 4.68 -22.75 10.19
N PRO A 99 4.69 -23.92 10.87
CA PRO A 99 5.90 -24.72 11.03
C PRO A 99 6.61 -24.96 9.69
N GLY A 100 7.90 -24.63 9.64
CA GLY A 100 8.74 -24.78 8.44
C GLY A 100 8.68 -23.61 7.44
N GLU A 101 7.76 -22.66 7.60
CA GLU A 101 7.71 -21.47 6.76
C GLU A 101 8.78 -20.44 7.16
N GLN A 102 9.14 -19.59 6.20
CA GLN A 102 10.07 -18.49 6.35
C GLN A 102 9.50 -17.23 5.68
N LEU A 103 10.02 -16.06 6.07
CA LEU A 103 9.70 -14.82 5.36
C LEU A 103 10.39 -14.77 4.00
N CYS A 104 9.66 -14.23 3.02
CA CYS A 104 10.15 -13.90 1.70
C CYS A 104 9.71 -12.49 1.32
N PHE A 105 10.57 -11.80 0.57
CA PHE A 105 10.35 -10.44 0.14
C PHE A 105 10.39 -10.32 -1.38
N SER A 106 9.51 -9.49 -1.93
CA SER A 106 9.60 -8.95 -3.29
C SER A 106 9.49 -7.43 -3.23
N CYS A 107 10.11 -6.74 -4.18
CA CYS A 107 10.24 -5.28 -4.16
C CYS A 107 10.06 -4.69 -5.57
N THR A 108 9.52 -3.48 -5.65
CA THR A 108 9.42 -2.68 -6.89
C THR A 108 9.81 -1.24 -6.60
N PRO A 109 10.57 -0.56 -7.48
CA PRO A 109 10.91 0.84 -7.31
C PRO A 109 9.67 1.73 -7.52
N VAL A 110 9.47 2.67 -6.61
CA VAL A 110 8.45 3.72 -6.74
C VAL A 110 9.02 5.05 -6.25
N PRO A 111 8.92 6.13 -7.04
CA PRO A 111 9.29 7.47 -6.61
C PRO A 111 8.54 7.90 -5.34
N LYS A 112 9.16 8.75 -4.53
CA LYS A 112 8.65 9.15 -3.22
C LYS A 112 7.25 9.78 -3.30
N GLU A 113 6.98 10.49 -4.40
CA GLU A 113 5.77 11.25 -4.67
C GLU A 113 4.54 10.34 -4.86
N ASP A 114 4.75 9.16 -5.44
CA ASP A 114 3.67 8.23 -5.78
C ASP A 114 3.61 7.01 -4.85
N ARG A 115 4.65 6.79 -4.04
CA ARG A 115 4.80 5.58 -3.22
C ARG A 115 3.66 5.35 -2.23
N GLU A 116 3.11 6.40 -1.62
CA GLU A 116 1.95 6.29 -0.73
C GLU A 116 0.73 5.76 -1.49
N ARG A 117 0.44 6.36 -2.65
CA ARG A 117 -0.70 6.03 -3.49
C ARG A 117 -0.62 4.59 -4.02
N VAL A 118 0.55 4.19 -4.50
CA VAL A 118 0.79 2.81 -4.96
C VAL A 118 0.66 1.82 -3.79
N ALA A 119 1.24 2.11 -2.62
CA ALA A 119 1.10 1.26 -1.43
C ALA A 119 -0.37 1.07 -1.03
N ALA A 120 -1.12 2.17 -0.95
CA ALA A 120 -2.54 2.16 -0.59
C ALA A 120 -3.37 1.31 -1.58
N ALA A 121 -3.11 1.45 -2.89
CA ALA A 121 -3.82 0.69 -3.91
C ALA A 121 -3.53 -0.81 -3.79
N LEU A 122 -2.26 -1.18 -3.58
CA LEU A 122 -1.86 -2.57 -3.39
C LEU A 122 -2.45 -3.19 -2.12
N ILE A 123 -2.47 -2.44 -1.01
CA ILE A 123 -3.05 -2.90 0.26
C ILE A 123 -4.56 -3.12 0.10
N ARG A 124 -5.29 -2.14 -0.44
CA ARG A 124 -6.75 -2.24 -0.61
C ARG A 124 -7.14 -3.37 -1.55
N ALA A 125 -6.39 -3.59 -2.62
CA ALA A 125 -6.72 -4.63 -3.58
C ALA A 125 -6.41 -6.05 -3.07
N ASN A 126 -5.32 -6.22 -2.31
CA ASN A 126 -4.81 -7.55 -1.93
C ASN A 126 -5.07 -7.93 -0.47
N GLN A 127 -5.53 -6.99 0.37
CA GLN A 127 -5.90 -7.22 1.76
C GLN A 127 -4.85 -8.02 2.59
N PRO A 128 -3.58 -7.58 2.67
CA PRO A 128 -2.56 -8.29 3.44
C PRO A 128 -2.96 -8.46 4.91
N LYS A 129 -2.61 -9.58 5.54
CA LYS A 129 -3.04 -9.91 6.91
C LYS A 129 -2.76 -8.78 7.91
N MET A 130 -1.54 -8.23 7.88
CA MET A 130 -0.97 -7.33 8.90
C MET A 130 -1.01 -5.84 8.55
N ASN A 131 -1.58 -5.47 7.41
CA ASN A 131 -1.92 -4.07 7.14
C ASN A 131 -3.25 -3.73 7.82
N SER A 132 -3.33 -2.55 8.41
CA SER A 132 -4.57 -1.98 8.98
C SER A 132 -4.98 -0.71 8.22
N VAL A 133 -4.02 0.17 7.97
CA VAL A 133 -4.18 1.39 7.15
C VAL A 133 -4.40 0.99 5.68
N TYR A 134 -5.30 1.71 4.99
CA TYR A 134 -5.69 1.51 3.58
C TYR A 134 -6.37 0.18 3.23
N LYS A 135 -6.72 -0.66 4.22
CA LYS A 135 -7.54 -1.85 3.93
C LYS A 135 -8.90 -1.48 3.37
N ASN A 136 -9.58 -0.53 4.00
CA ASN A 136 -10.97 -0.16 3.68
C ASN A 136 -11.11 1.30 3.26
N THR A 137 -9.99 2.01 3.08
CA THR A 137 -9.98 3.44 2.73
C THR A 137 -8.99 3.68 1.58
N PHE A 138 -9.26 4.68 0.75
CA PHE A 138 -8.38 5.05 -0.36
C PHE A 138 -8.50 6.55 -0.66
N PRO A 139 -7.66 7.39 -0.04
CA PRO A 139 -7.77 8.85 -0.15
C PRO A 139 -6.99 9.38 -1.36
N PHE A 140 -7.10 8.71 -2.51
CA PHE A 140 -6.46 9.12 -3.75
C PHE A 140 -7.45 8.95 -4.89
N GLY A 141 -7.25 9.71 -5.97
CA GLY A 141 -8.03 9.52 -7.19
C GLY A 141 -7.86 8.12 -7.78
N THR A 142 -8.73 7.77 -8.72
CA THR A 142 -8.72 6.45 -9.37
C THR A 142 -7.32 6.01 -9.77
N THR A 143 -6.91 4.85 -9.27
CA THR A 143 -5.55 4.36 -9.42
C THR A 143 -5.55 3.01 -10.12
N VAL A 144 -4.83 2.93 -11.22
CA VAL A 144 -4.57 1.69 -11.93
C VAL A 144 -3.13 1.27 -11.66
N VAL A 145 -2.93 0.04 -11.21
CA VAL A 145 -1.59 -0.55 -11.06
C VAL A 145 -1.52 -1.83 -11.87
N ASN A 146 -0.65 -1.85 -12.87
CA ASN A 146 -0.31 -3.04 -13.65
C ASN A 146 0.95 -3.67 -13.07
N LEU A 147 0.88 -4.95 -12.72
CA LEU A 147 1.99 -5.69 -12.10
C LEU A 147 2.68 -6.64 -13.08
N TYR A 148 4.01 -6.67 -12.98
CA TYR A 148 4.94 -7.50 -13.77
C TYR A 148 6.02 -8.10 -12.86
N GLY A 149 6.69 -9.16 -13.33
CA GLY A 149 7.76 -9.86 -12.61
C GLY A 149 7.29 -10.80 -11.49
N ASP A 150 7.95 -10.71 -10.33
CA ASP A 150 7.91 -11.69 -9.25
C ASP A 150 6.96 -11.28 -8.10
N TYR A 151 5.66 -11.49 -8.32
CA TYR A 151 4.60 -11.08 -7.38
C TYR A 151 3.59 -12.22 -7.11
N PRO A 152 4.04 -13.37 -6.59
CA PRO A 152 3.25 -14.61 -6.64
C PRO A 152 1.87 -14.56 -5.94
N LEU A 153 1.67 -13.62 -5.00
CA LEU A 153 0.42 -13.45 -4.26
C LEU A 153 -0.33 -12.14 -4.55
N LEU A 154 0.14 -11.30 -5.49
CA LEU A 154 -0.54 -10.05 -5.82
C LEU A 154 -1.44 -10.21 -7.06
N LYS A 155 -2.57 -9.48 -7.07
CA LYS A 155 -3.45 -9.36 -8.23
C LYS A 155 -2.73 -8.64 -9.38
N LYS A 156 -2.75 -9.24 -10.58
CA LYS A 156 -2.01 -8.75 -11.77
C LYS A 156 -2.40 -7.34 -12.21
N LYS A 157 -3.70 -7.03 -12.22
CA LYS A 157 -4.22 -5.70 -12.57
C LYS A 157 -5.12 -5.23 -11.45
N ILE A 158 -4.83 -4.04 -10.95
CA ILE A 158 -5.52 -3.44 -9.83
C ILE A 158 -6.12 -2.13 -10.30
N VAL A 159 -7.42 -1.96 -10.05
CA VAL A 159 -8.13 -0.69 -10.20
C VAL A 159 -8.75 -0.40 -8.85
N VAL A 160 -8.42 0.75 -8.27
CA VAL A 160 -8.97 1.21 -7.00
C VAL A 160 -9.52 2.61 -7.20
N GLU A 161 -10.80 2.76 -6.90
CA GLU A 161 -11.54 4.01 -7.00
C GLU A 161 -11.67 4.64 -5.61
N ASN A 162 -11.75 5.97 -5.57
CA ASN A 162 -12.13 6.68 -4.37
C ASN A 162 -13.63 6.45 -4.14
N PRO A 163 -14.09 5.97 -2.98
CA PRO A 163 -15.51 5.85 -2.67
C PRO A 163 -16.30 7.16 -2.79
N GLU A 164 -15.61 8.31 -2.73
CA GLU A 164 -16.21 9.64 -2.87
C GLU A 164 -16.32 10.13 -4.33
N ASP A 165 -15.79 9.38 -5.30
CA ASP A 165 -15.90 9.67 -6.74
C ASP A 165 -17.17 9.04 -7.37
N GLU A 166 -17.98 8.30 -6.59
CA GLU A 166 -19.31 7.77 -6.97
C GLU A 166 -20.45 8.76 -6.68
#